data_AF-A0A7C8KPP2-F1
#
_entry.id   AF-A0A7C8KPP2-F1
#
_cell.length_a   1.000
_cell.length_b   1.000
_cell.length_c   1.000
_cell.angle_alpha   90.00
_cell.angle_beta   90.00
_cell.angle_gamma   90.00
#
_symmetry.space_group_name_H-M   'P 1'
#
loop_
_entity.id
_entity.type
_entity.pdbx_description
1 polymer ?
#
loop_
_entity_poly.entity_id
_entity_poly.type
_entity_poly.pdbx_seq_one_letter_code
_entity_poly.pdbx_strand_id
1 'polypeptide(L)'
;MLKMVPCLAEIKIGGIRMHKITQSYLKLQSPKDHRGNIVIFLFVFLDIMGIIPIISEPFSPVFFWPTIFPIIFIHLWALLYIFAPYKFELSYYLFMGVYGIINTYVFFMVIQKFLYIYIGINTPIVFMTGIVLLVTLLIVYQIANLKLLHSGTYSKLHKNEVKVNFSPVLAASGIGYAFSQLVLSVFSGGMTQIIILIFLFSIMSIITAFLSLHLHKYLFIRKNMKTVRELYPWFGLAKKDRKAI
;
A
#
# COMPACT_ATOMS: atom_id res chain seq x y z
N MET A 1 -0.82 -16.41 -39.07
CA MET A 1 -1.37 -15.07 -39.39
C MET A 1 -0.90 -14.10 -38.30
N LEU A 2 0.27 -13.49 -38.50
CA LEU A 2 0.86 -12.51 -37.57
C LEU A 2 0.09 -11.19 -37.67
N LYS A 3 -0.54 -10.75 -36.57
CA LYS A 3 -1.01 -9.36 -36.45
C LYS A 3 0.10 -8.52 -35.84
N MET A 4 0.61 -7.60 -36.64
CA MET A 4 1.54 -6.54 -36.25
C MET A 4 0.96 -5.69 -35.13
N VAL A 5 1.74 -5.49 -34.07
CA VAL A 5 1.49 -4.51 -33.01
C VAL A 5 1.83 -3.11 -33.58
N PRO A 6 0.95 -2.10 -33.45
CA PRO A 6 1.21 -0.79 -34.03
C PRO A 6 2.33 -0.05 -33.29
N CYS A 7 3.16 0.59 -34.10
CA CYS A 7 4.32 1.42 -33.81
C CYS A 7 4.10 2.34 -32.58
N LEU A 8 5.00 2.22 -31.60
CA LEU A 8 5.02 3.01 -30.37
C LEU A 8 5.71 4.35 -30.63
N ALA A 9 4.99 5.45 -30.46
CA ALA A 9 5.51 6.80 -30.67
C ALA A 9 6.64 7.14 -29.69
N GLU A 10 7.85 7.33 -30.23
CA GLU A 10 9.04 7.80 -29.52
C GLU A 10 8.97 9.33 -29.33
N ILE A 11 9.18 9.82 -28.11
CA ILE A 11 9.32 11.26 -27.82
C ILE A 11 10.73 11.48 -27.27
N LYS A 12 11.50 12.34 -27.94
CA LYS A 12 12.90 12.64 -27.63
C LYS A 12 12.93 13.89 -26.74
N ILE A 13 13.31 13.74 -25.47
CA ILE A 13 13.66 14.86 -24.58
C ILE A 13 15.07 14.59 -24.08
N GLY A 14 16.01 15.51 -24.31
CA GLY A 14 17.37 15.41 -23.78
C GLY A 14 18.20 14.23 -24.28
N GLY A 15 18.10 13.87 -25.57
CA GLY A 15 19.02 12.90 -26.19
C GLY A 15 18.78 11.42 -25.89
N ILE A 16 17.90 11.06 -24.95
CA ILE A 16 17.65 9.66 -24.56
C ILE A 16 16.34 9.16 -25.19
N ARG A 17 16.42 8.07 -25.99
CA ARG A 17 15.23 7.35 -26.50
C ARG A 17 14.64 6.50 -25.37
N MET A 18 13.72 7.09 -24.61
CA MET A 18 13.00 6.38 -23.55
C MET A 18 11.60 6.00 -24.01
N HIS A 19 11.25 4.74 -23.80
CA HIS A 19 9.89 4.27 -24.05
C HIS A 19 8.91 5.00 -23.11
N LYS A 20 7.82 5.54 -23.65
CA LYS A 20 6.81 6.34 -22.92
C LYS A 20 6.25 5.67 -21.66
N ILE A 21 6.24 4.33 -21.65
CA ILE A 21 5.85 3.50 -20.50
C ILE A 21 6.81 3.69 -19.32
N THR A 22 8.12 3.75 -19.57
CA THR A 22 9.15 3.86 -18.53
C THR A 22 9.10 5.22 -17.83
N GLN A 23 8.84 6.31 -18.56
CA GLN A 23 8.65 7.64 -17.97
C GLN A 23 7.38 7.72 -17.11
N SER A 24 6.27 7.14 -17.58
CA SER A 24 5.02 7.07 -16.81
C SER A 24 5.17 6.29 -15.49
N TYR A 25 5.94 5.20 -15.52
CA TYR A 25 6.22 4.38 -14.34
C TYR A 25 7.22 5.02 -13.35
N LEU A 26 8.09 5.91 -13.84
CA LEU A 26 9.11 6.62 -13.06
C LEU A 26 8.68 8.01 -12.57
N LYS A 27 7.37 8.31 -12.49
CA LYS A 27 6.91 9.45 -11.69
C LYS A 27 7.14 9.14 -10.21
N LEU A 28 8.18 9.73 -9.64
CA LEU A 28 8.58 9.57 -8.24
C LEU A 28 7.92 10.67 -7.39
N GLN A 29 7.43 10.29 -6.21
CA GLN A 29 6.90 11.26 -5.24
C GLN A 29 8.05 11.99 -4.55
N SER A 30 7.76 13.17 -3.97
CA SER A 30 8.78 13.93 -3.27
C SER A 30 9.11 13.29 -1.91
N PRO A 31 10.34 13.43 -1.40
CA PRO A 31 10.70 12.92 -0.06
C PRO A 31 9.88 13.51 1.10
N LYS A 32 9.30 14.71 0.92
CA LYS A 32 8.41 15.30 1.93
C LYS A 32 7.07 14.56 1.97
N ASP A 33 6.54 14.22 0.79
CA ASP A 33 5.31 13.43 0.66
C ASP A 33 5.52 12.02 1.24
N HIS A 34 6.70 11.42 1.02
CA HIS A 34 7.05 10.13 1.62
C HIS A 34 6.94 10.15 3.14
N ARG A 35 7.48 11.17 3.83
CA ARG A 35 7.41 11.27 5.29
C ARG A 35 5.96 11.39 5.78
N GLY A 36 5.16 12.26 5.16
CA GLY A 36 3.75 12.43 5.52
C GLY A 36 2.94 11.15 5.31
N ASN A 37 3.15 10.48 4.18
CA ASN A 37 2.50 9.22 3.86
C ASN A 37 2.81 8.13 4.89
N ILE A 38 4.07 7.97 5.30
CA ILE A 38 4.45 6.95 6.30
C ILE A 38 3.73 7.17 7.62
N VAL A 39 3.70 8.43 8.09
CA VAL A 39 3.02 8.78 9.36
C VAL A 39 1.54 8.45 9.27
N ILE A 40 0.86 8.87 8.20
CA ILE A 40 -0.58 8.60 8.02
C ILE A 40 -0.83 7.10 7.92
N PHE A 41 -0.05 6.38 7.12
CA PHE A 41 -0.24 4.95 6.94
C PHE A 41 -0.05 4.18 8.25
N LEU A 42 1.02 4.44 9.00
CA LEU A 42 1.25 3.76 10.29
C LEU A 42 0.17 4.10 11.30
N PHE A 43 -0.02 5.38 11.63
CA PHE A 43 -0.93 5.74 12.72
C PHE A 43 -2.39 5.44 12.38
N VAL A 44 -2.84 5.72 11.15
CA VAL A 44 -4.26 5.54 10.81
C VAL A 44 -4.56 4.10 10.43
N PHE A 45 -3.87 3.56 9.44
CA PHE A 45 -4.23 2.24 8.90
C PHE A 45 -3.69 1.08 9.73
N LEU A 46 -2.46 1.17 10.22
CA LEU A 46 -1.86 0.07 10.98
C LEU A 46 -2.27 0.13 12.46
N ASP A 47 -2.12 1.28 13.11
CA ASP A 47 -2.34 1.38 14.55
C ASP A 47 -3.83 1.47 14.87
N ILE A 48 -4.52 2.50 14.36
CA ILE A 48 -5.92 2.69 14.71
C ILE A 48 -6.78 1.59 14.08
N MET A 49 -6.67 1.36 12.77
CA MET A 49 -7.52 0.36 12.13
C MET A 49 -7.04 -1.08 12.37
N GLY A 50 -5.75 -1.33 12.57
CA GLY A 50 -5.21 -2.68 12.78
C GLY A 50 -5.11 -3.09 14.25
N ILE A 51 -4.47 -2.29 15.10
CA ILE A 51 -4.22 -2.66 16.51
C ILE A 51 -5.50 -2.57 17.35
N ILE A 52 -6.31 -1.51 17.21
CA ILE A 52 -7.50 -1.32 18.07
C ILE A 52 -8.44 -2.52 18.02
N PRO A 53 -8.84 -3.06 16.85
CA PRO A 53 -9.69 -4.24 16.81
C PRO A 53 -9.02 -5.51 17.34
N ILE A 54 -7.70 -5.59 17.37
CA ILE A 54 -6.98 -6.74 17.93
C ILE A 54 -6.99 -6.69 19.45
N ILE A 55 -6.81 -5.52 20.06
CA ILE A 55 -6.84 -5.34 21.51
C ILE A 55 -8.26 -5.18 22.08
N SER A 56 -9.26 -4.93 21.23
CA SER A 56 -10.66 -4.77 21.65
C SER A 56 -11.18 -5.98 22.43
N GLU A 57 -12.16 -5.76 23.29
CA GLU A 57 -12.83 -6.85 24.00
C GLU A 57 -13.81 -7.58 23.08
N PRO A 58 -13.85 -8.94 23.11
CA PRO A 58 -13.01 -9.84 23.91
C PRO A 58 -11.57 -9.98 23.39
N PHE A 59 -10.61 -9.82 24.30
CA PHE A 59 -9.18 -9.96 24.02
C PHE A 59 -8.80 -11.41 23.78
N SER A 60 -7.95 -11.66 22.77
CA SER A 60 -7.44 -13.00 22.46
C SER A 60 -5.93 -12.97 22.19
N PRO A 61 -5.11 -13.59 23.07
CA PRO A 61 -3.66 -13.68 22.88
C PRO A 61 -3.25 -14.35 21.56
N VAL A 62 -4.06 -15.29 21.08
CA VAL A 62 -3.80 -16.07 19.86
C VAL A 62 -3.78 -15.17 18.62
N PHE A 63 -4.62 -14.13 18.59
CA PHE A 63 -4.61 -13.14 17.50
C PHE A 63 -3.69 -11.96 17.79
N PHE A 64 -3.47 -11.63 19.06
CA PHE A 64 -2.62 -10.51 19.47
C PHE A 64 -1.14 -10.73 19.12
N TRP A 65 -0.52 -11.80 19.61
CA TRP A 65 0.93 -11.99 19.48
C TRP A 65 1.42 -12.07 18.03
N PRO A 66 0.79 -12.87 17.14
CA PRO A 66 1.24 -12.95 15.75
C PRO A 66 1.06 -11.63 14.99
N THR A 67 0.14 -10.77 15.44
CA THR A 67 -0.12 -9.46 14.81
C THR A 67 0.86 -8.39 15.29
N ILE A 68 1.21 -8.37 16.58
CA ILE A 68 2.07 -7.33 17.16
C ILE A 68 3.52 -7.45 16.72
N PHE A 69 4.06 -8.67 16.55
CA PHE A 69 5.45 -8.86 16.13
C PHE A 69 5.77 -8.16 14.77
N PRO A 70 5.00 -8.39 13.69
CA PRO A 70 5.18 -7.67 12.42
C PRO A 70 5.01 -6.14 12.55
N ILE A 71 4.08 -5.70 13.39
CA ILE A 71 3.81 -4.26 13.60
C ILE A 71 5.01 -3.57 14.24
N ILE A 72 5.59 -4.15 15.29
CA ILE A 72 6.79 -3.62 15.95
C ILE A 72 7.95 -3.53 14.95
N PHE A 73 8.15 -4.57 14.16
CA PHE A 73 9.18 -4.59 13.13
C PHE A 73 9.04 -3.43 12.14
N ILE A 74 7.82 -3.18 11.65
CA ILE A 74 7.56 -2.08 10.71
C ILE A 74 7.73 -0.70 11.36
N HIS A 75 7.34 -0.53 12.62
CA HIS A 75 7.54 0.73 13.34
C HIS A 75 9.02 1.06 13.50
N LEU A 76 9.83 0.09 13.91
CA LEU A 76 11.27 0.28 14.03
C LEU A 76 11.91 0.63 12.69
N TRP A 77 11.47 -0.03 11.61
CA TRP A 77 11.96 0.27 10.27
C TRP A 77 11.52 1.67 9.78
N ALA A 78 10.30 2.09 10.12
CA ALA A 78 9.75 3.39 9.74
C ALA A 78 10.56 4.57 10.25
N LEU A 79 11.20 4.44 11.43
CA LEU A 79 12.02 5.49 12.04
C LEU A 79 13.10 6.02 11.07
N LEU A 80 13.70 5.13 10.27
CA LEU A 80 14.72 5.52 9.28
C LEU A 80 14.22 6.59 8.31
N TYR A 81 12.96 6.48 7.88
CA TYR A 81 12.35 7.38 6.90
C TYR A 81 11.77 8.63 7.53
N ILE A 82 11.37 8.58 8.80
CA ILE A 82 10.93 9.76 9.55
C ILE A 82 12.11 10.70 9.79
N PHE A 83 13.27 10.17 10.19
CA PHE A 83 14.47 10.97 10.49
C PHE A 83 15.28 11.35 9.24
N ALA A 84 15.36 10.48 8.23
CA ALA A 84 16.21 10.70 7.05
C ALA A 84 15.51 10.41 5.70
N PRO A 85 14.35 11.06 5.40
CA PRO A 85 13.54 10.75 4.21
C PRO A 85 14.28 10.94 2.88
N TYR A 86 15.21 11.90 2.83
CA TYR A 86 15.96 12.23 1.60
C TYR A 86 17.06 11.21 1.27
N LYS A 87 17.68 10.60 2.30
CA LYS A 87 18.76 9.62 2.14
C LYS A 87 18.22 8.26 1.68
N PHE A 88 17.02 7.90 2.15
CA PHE A 88 16.42 6.58 1.94
C PHE A 88 15.33 6.57 0.88
N GLU A 89 15.39 7.46 -0.11
CA GLU A 89 14.35 7.65 -1.12
C GLU A 89 14.09 6.39 -1.98
N LEU A 90 15.13 5.62 -2.31
CA LEU A 90 14.96 4.33 -2.98
C LEU A 90 14.38 3.27 -2.03
N SER A 91 14.93 3.20 -0.82
CA SER A 91 14.53 2.21 0.19
C SER A 91 13.09 2.42 0.66
N TYR A 92 12.54 3.64 0.54
CA TYR A 92 11.14 3.95 0.82
C TYR A 92 10.17 3.07 0.02
N TYR A 93 10.46 2.82 -1.27
CA TYR A 93 9.62 1.96 -2.11
C TYR A 93 9.63 0.50 -1.63
N LEU A 94 10.76 0.04 -1.11
CA LEU A 94 10.85 -1.28 -0.48
C LEU A 94 10.01 -1.31 0.80
N PHE A 95 10.17 -0.31 1.67
CA PHE A 95 9.39 -0.19 2.91
C PHE A 95 7.89 -0.18 2.63
N MET A 96 7.40 0.66 1.71
CA MET A 96 5.98 0.73 1.36
C MET A 96 5.45 -0.60 0.83
N GLY A 97 6.26 -1.34 0.10
CA GLY A 97 5.90 -2.66 -0.41
C GLY A 97 5.76 -3.71 0.69
N VAL A 98 6.71 -3.75 1.63
CA VAL A 98 6.66 -4.67 2.79
C VAL A 98 5.55 -4.26 3.77
N TYR A 99 5.39 -2.95 4.00
CA TYR A 99 4.29 -2.38 4.77
C TYR A 99 2.94 -2.83 4.22
N GLY A 100 2.73 -2.78 2.90
CA GLY A 100 1.48 -3.24 2.27
C GLY A 100 1.16 -4.70 2.60
N ILE A 101 2.16 -5.58 2.52
CA ILE A 101 2.00 -7.01 2.86
C ILE A 101 1.66 -7.18 4.34
N ILE A 102 2.40 -6.53 5.23
CA ILE A 102 2.20 -6.64 6.67
C ILE A 102 0.84 -6.08 7.07
N ASN A 103 0.42 -4.94 6.51
CA ASN A 103 -0.86 -4.34 6.86
C ASN A 103 -2.05 -5.17 6.33
N THR A 104 -1.95 -5.76 5.13
CA THR A 104 -2.94 -6.73 4.66
C THR A 104 -3.01 -7.96 5.56
N TYR A 105 -1.87 -8.45 6.05
CA TYR A 105 -1.84 -9.54 7.03
C TYR A 105 -2.49 -9.14 8.36
N VAL A 106 -2.25 -7.93 8.87
CA VAL A 106 -2.88 -7.42 10.09
C VAL A 106 -4.41 -7.36 9.93
N PHE A 107 -4.93 -6.84 8.81
CA PHE A 107 -6.36 -6.84 8.55
C PHE A 107 -6.95 -8.25 8.39
N PHE A 108 -6.20 -9.18 7.79
CA PHE A 108 -6.55 -10.59 7.81
C PHE A 108 -6.70 -11.11 9.25
N MET A 109 -5.75 -10.81 10.15
CA MET A 109 -5.82 -11.21 11.56
C MET A 109 -7.03 -10.61 12.29
N VAL A 110 -7.38 -9.36 12.00
CA VAL A 110 -8.60 -8.71 12.52
C VAL A 110 -9.85 -9.47 12.08
N ILE A 111 -9.95 -9.80 10.78
CA ILE A 111 -11.08 -10.57 10.24
C ILE A 111 -11.17 -11.94 10.91
N GLN A 112 -10.04 -12.64 11.09
CA GLN A 112 -10.03 -13.93 11.79
C GLN A 112 -10.50 -13.79 13.24
N LYS A 113 -10.02 -12.77 13.99
CA LYS A 113 -10.51 -12.52 15.34
C LYS A 113 -12.04 -12.35 15.38
N PHE A 114 -12.61 -11.59 14.45
CA PHE A 114 -14.06 -11.39 14.35
C PHE A 114 -14.82 -12.69 14.06
N LEU A 115 -14.33 -13.51 13.13
CA LEU A 115 -14.94 -14.78 12.78
C LEU A 115 -14.91 -15.79 13.94
N TYR A 116 -13.77 -15.94 14.61
CA TYR A 116 -13.61 -16.94 15.66
C TYR A 116 -14.21 -16.50 16.99
N ILE A 117 -13.98 -15.26 17.41
CA ILE A 117 -14.33 -14.83 18.76
C ILE A 117 -15.74 -14.23 18.82
N TYR A 118 -16.13 -13.39 17.85
CA TYR A 118 -17.43 -12.72 17.92
C TYR A 118 -18.54 -13.53 17.23
N ILE A 119 -18.24 -14.20 16.11
CA ILE A 119 -19.22 -15.06 15.42
C ILE A 119 -19.22 -16.49 16.02
N GLY A 120 -18.13 -16.90 16.67
CA GLY A 120 -18.04 -18.22 17.33
C GLY A 120 -17.73 -19.38 16.38
N ILE A 121 -17.10 -19.11 15.23
CA ILE A 121 -16.65 -20.17 14.33
C ILE A 121 -15.49 -20.92 14.98
N ASN A 122 -15.65 -22.23 15.21
CA ASN A 122 -14.63 -23.06 15.87
C ASN A 122 -13.89 -24.02 14.93
N THR A 123 -14.07 -23.88 13.60
CA THR A 123 -13.46 -24.80 12.63
C THR A 123 -12.15 -24.22 12.09
N PRO A 124 -11.04 -24.98 12.03
CA PRO A 124 -9.76 -24.48 11.51
C PRO A 124 -9.78 -24.21 9.99
N ILE A 125 -10.78 -24.75 9.29
CA ILE A 125 -10.95 -24.60 7.84
C ILE A 125 -11.07 -23.12 7.45
N VAL A 126 -11.77 -22.30 8.25
CA VAL A 126 -11.97 -20.87 7.94
C VAL A 126 -10.67 -20.07 8.01
N PHE A 127 -9.79 -20.39 8.95
CA PHE A 127 -8.45 -19.80 9.01
C PHE A 127 -7.60 -20.20 7.81
N MET A 128 -7.62 -21.49 7.45
CA MET A 128 -6.86 -22.01 6.30
C MET A 128 -7.33 -21.42 4.97
N THR A 129 -8.64 -21.34 4.74
CA THR A 129 -9.19 -20.68 3.54
C THR A 129 -8.82 -19.20 3.51
N GLY A 130 -8.85 -18.54 4.66
CA GLY A 130 -8.41 -17.16 4.79
C GLY A 130 -6.93 -16.95 4.43
N ILE A 131 -6.03 -17.85 4.84
CA ILE A 131 -4.61 -17.82 4.42
C ILE A 131 -4.49 -17.96 2.89
N VAL A 132 -5.21 -18.93 2.31
CA VAL A 132 -5.19 -19.14 0.85
C VAL A 132 -5.67 -17.89 0.12
N LEU A 133 -6.73 -17.24 0.61
CA LEU A 133 -7.23 -15.98 0.05
C LEU A 133 -6.22 -14.84 0.19
N LEU A 134 -5.57 -14.70 1.36
CA LEU A 134 -4.53 -13.68 1.59
C LEU A 134 -3.37 -13.84 0.61
N VAL A 135 -2.83 -15.06 0.48
CA VAL A 135 -1.71 -15.36 -0.42
C VAL A 135 -2.13 -15.15 -1.88
N THR A 136 -3.32 -15.62 -2.26
CA THR A 136 -3.86 -15.44 -3.61
C THR A 136 -4.01 -13.95 -3.94
N LEU A 137 -4.55 -13.15 -3.02
CA LEU A 137 -4.72 -11.71 -3.19
C LEU A 137 -3.37 -11.03 -3.48
N LEU A 138 -2.36 -11.30 -2.66
CA LEU A 138 -1.01 -10.73 -2.84
C LEU A 138 -0.39 -11.16 -4.17
N ILE A 139 -0.49 -12.44 -4.56
CA ILE A 139 0.06 -12.95 -5.82
C ILE A 139 -0.66 -12.33 -7.03
N VAL A 140 -2.00 -12.31 -7.02
CA VAL A 140 -2.81 -11.76 -8.12
C VAL A 140 -2.47 -10.30 -8.35
N TYR A 141 -2.33 -9.50 -7.29
CA TYR A 141 -1.92 -8.10 -7.41
C TYR A 141 -0.56 -7.96 -8.09
N GLN A 142 0.44 -8.76 -7.71
CA GLN A 142 1.76 -8.69 -8.33
C GLN A 142 1.75 -9.12 -9.81
N ILE A 143 1.00 -10.19 -10.14
CA ILE A 143 0.84 -10.64 -11.53
C ILE A 143 0.10 -9.58 -12.37
N ALA A 144 -0.98 -9.01 -11.83
CA ALA A 144 -1.75 -7.98 -12.50
C ALA A 144 -0.89 -6.74 -12.78
N ASN A 145 -0.08 -6.31 -11.81
CA ASN A 145 0.83 -5.18 -11.97
C ASN A 145 1.89 -5.42 -13.07
N LEU A 146 2.47 -6.63 -13.14
CA LEU A 146 3.37 -7.02 -14.22
C LEU A 146 2.67 -6.95 -15.58
N LYS A 147 1.47 -7.51 -15.69
CA LYS A 147 0.67 -7.46 -16.94
C LYS A 147 0.36 -6.01 -17.35
N LEU A 148 -0.04 -5.16 -16.41
CA LEU A 148 -0.35 -3.75 -16.64
C LEU A 148 0.87 -2.92 -17.09
N LEU A 149 2.06 -3.27 -16.58
CA LEU A 149 3.32 -2.64 -17.00
C LEU A 149 3.64 -2.98 -18.46
N HIS A 150 3.52 -4.26 -18.84
CA HIS A 150 3.83 -4.72 -20.19
C HIS A 150 2.74 -4.35 -21.23
N SER A 151 1.49 -4.16 -20.81
CA SER A 151 0.39 -3.79 -21.72
C SER A 151 0.33 -2.30 -22.09
N GLY A 152 1.20 -1.47 -21.51
CA GLY A 152 1.21 -0.02 -21.74
C GLY A 152 -0.01 0.71 -21.16
N THR A 153 -0.81 0.05 -20.32
CA THR A 153 -2.05 0.61 -19.74
C THR A 153 -1.77 1.84 -18.87
N TYR A 154 -0.63 1.88 -18.16
CA TYR A 154 -0.21 3.06 -17.40
C TYR A 154 -0.08 4.33 -18.27
N SER A 155 0.34 4.18 -19.53
CA SER A 155 0.45 5.31 -20.48
C SER A 155 -0.92 5.81 -20.97
N LYS A 156 -1.93 4.92 -20.98
CA LYS A 156 -3.32 5.25 -21.36
C LYS A 156 -4.07 5.89 -20.20
N LEU A 157 -3.91 5.37 -18.97
CA LEU A 157 -4.45 5.97 -17.75
C LEU A 157 -3.97 7.40 -17.54
N HIS A 158 -2.68 7.65 -17.80
CA HIS A 158 -2.11 9.00 -17.73
C HIS A 158 -2.61 9.97 -18.79
N LYS A 159 -3.11 9.49 -19.94
CA LYS A 159 -3.75 10.35 -20.93
C LYS A 159 -5.19 10.71 -20.54
N ASN A 160 -5.82 9.85 -19.76
CA ASN A 160 -7.20 10.01 -19.30
C ASN A 160 -7.25 10.48 -17.85
N GLU A 161 -6.40 11.45 -17.45
CA GLU A 161 -6.45 12.04 -16.11
C GLU A 161 -7.85 12.64 -15.86
N VAL A 162 -8.73 11.83 -15.26
CA VAL A 162 -10.00 12.30 -14.73
C VAL A 162 -9.65 13.17 -13.53
N LYS A 163 -9.67 14.49 -13.72
CA LYS A 163 -9.55 15.46 -12.62
C LYS A 163 -10.83 15.40 -11.80
N VAL A 164 -10.85 14.49 -10.82
CA VAL A 164 -11.96 14.45 -9.86
C VAL A 164 -11.73 15.55 -8.84
N ASN A 165 -12.51 16.62 -8.96
CA ASN A 165 -12.40 17.82 -8.12
C ASN A 165 -13.23 17.62 -6.84
N PHE A 166 -12.73 16.83 -5.89
CA PHE A 166 -13.37 16.69 -4.58
C PHE A 166 -12.88 17.79 -3.63
N SER A 167 -13.83 18.46 -2.95
CA SER A 167 -13.49 19.39 -1.86
C SER A 167 -12.76 18.62 -0.74
N PRO A 168 -11.54 19.04 -0.34
CA PRO A 168 -10.78 18.37 0.72
C PRO A 168 -11.55 18.26 2.03
N VAL A 169 -12.37 19.26 2.35
CA VAL A 169 -13.20 19.30 3.56
C VAL A 169 -14.28 18.22 3.50
N LEU A 170 -14.93 18.07 2.34
CA LEU A 170 -16.01 17.09 2.15
C LEU A 170 -15.45 15.65 2.17
N ALA A 171 -14.26 15.45 1.60
CA ALA A 171 -13.56 14.17 1.66
C ALA A 171 -13.16 13.84 3.11
N ALA A 172 -12.60 14.80 3.85
CA ALA A 172 -12.20 14.62 5.24
C ALA A 172 -13.41 14.32 6.15
N SER A 173 -14.53 15.03 5.97
CA SER A 173 -15.74 14.79 6.76
C SER A 173 -16.37 13.42 6.48
N GLY A 174 -16.39 12.99 5.22
CA GLY A 174 -16.90 11.67 4.84
C GLY A 174 -16.05 10.52 5.42
N ILE A 175 -14.72 10.66 5.31
CA ILE A 175 -13.77 9.71 5.89
C ILE A 175 -13.89 9.69 7.42
N GLY A 176 -13.97 10.86 8.06
CA GLY A 176 -14.09 10.98 9.52
C GLY A 176 -15.38 10.38 10.09
N TYR A 177 -16.51 10.53 9.40
CA TYR A 177 -17.77 9.90 9.80
C TYR A 177 -17.71 8.38 9.66
N ALA A 178 -17.26 7.87 8.50
CA ALA A 178 -17.09 6.43 8.29
C ALA A 178 -16.14 5.82 9.33
N PHE A 179 -15.06 6.55 9.65
CA PHE A 179 -14.10 6.19 10.67
C PHE A 179 -14.71 6.17 12.08
N SER A 180 -15.49 7.18 12.44
CA SER A 180 -16.16 7.24 13.75
C SER A 180 -17.12 6.07 13.94
N GLN A 181 -17.86 5.70 12.88
CA GLN A 181 -18.76 4.56 12.90
C GLN A 181 -18.03 3.21 12.98
N LEU A 182 -16.86 3.10 12.33
CA LEU A 182 -15.99 1.94 12.50
C LEU A 182 -15.56 1.77 13.96
N VAL A 183 -15.09 2.85 14.59
CA VAL A 183 -14.68 2.83 16.00
C VAL A 183 -15.85 2.42 16.88
N LEU A 184 -17.02 3.06 16.75
CA LEU A 184 -18.19 2.76 17.58
C LEU A 184 -18.64 1.29 17.45
N SER A 185 -18.62 0.77 16.22
CA SER A 185 -19.09 -0.59 15.90
C SER A 185 -18.19 -1.69 16.47
N VAL A 186 -16.89 -1.42 16.64
CA VAL A 186 -15.96 -2.38 17.26
C VAL A 186 -16.31 -2.63 18.72
N PHE A 187 -16.91 -1.64 19.41
CA PHE A 187 -17.25 -1.74 20.83
C PHE A 187 -18.69 -2.20 21.10
N SER A 188 -19.62 -2.03 20.15
CA SER A 188 -21.04 -2.32 20.40
C SER A 188 -21.46 -3.78 20.15
N GLY A 189 -20.57 -4.64 19.64
CA GLY A 189 -20.71 -6.11 19.69
C GLY A 189 -21.90 -6.74 18.94
N GLY A 190 -22.69 -5.98 18.18
CA GLY A 190 -23.86 -6.51 17.48
C GLY A 190 -23.46 -7.36 16.25
N MET A 191 -24.13 -8.51 16.05
CA MET A 191 -23.81 -9.46 14.96
C MET A 191 -23.83 -8.79 13.57
N THR A 192 -24.80 -7.91 13.30
CA THR A 192 -24.87 -7.14 12.05
C THR A 192 -23.68 -6.20 11.87
N GLN A 193 -23.22 -5.56 12.95
CA GLN A 193 -22.09 -4.63 12.91
C GLN A 193 -20.78 -5.36 12.64
N ILE A 194 -20.60 -6.54 13.25
CA ILE A 194 -19.41 -7.39 13.03
C ILE A 194 -19.32 -7.83 11.56
N ILE A 195 -20.45 -8.21 10.94
CA ILE A 195 -20.47 -8.56 9.51
C ILE A 195 -20.07 -7.37 8.64
N ILE A 196 -20.59 -6.18 8.93
CA ILE A 196 -20.21 -4.94 8.23
C ILE A 196 -18.72 -4.65 8.42
N LEU A 197 -18.18 -4.82 9.62
CA LEU A 197 -16.75 -4.64 9.90
C LEU A 197 -15.89 -5.62 9.10
N ILE A 198 -16.25 -6.91 9.04
CA ILE A 198 -15.54 -7.90 8.24
C ILE A 198 -15.51 -7.47 6.76
N PHE A 199 -16.62 -6.99 6.23
CA PHE A 199 -16.69 -6.48 4.87
C PHE A 199 -15.77 -5.27 4.65
N LEU A 200 -15.79 -4.30 5.57
CA LEU A 200 -14.95 -3.11 5.49
C LEU A 200 -13.45 -3.45 5.59
N PHE A 201 -13.06 -4.34 6.51
CA PHE A 201 -11.69 -4.82 6.63
C PHE A 201 -11.24 -5.64 5.41
N SER A 202 -12.17 -6.33 4.74
CA SER A 202 -11.88 -7.02 3.48
C SER A 202 -11.57 -6.02 2.37
N ILE A 203 -12.32 -4.92 2.25
CA ILE A 203 -12.00 -3.83 1.32
C ILE A 203 -10.65 -3.19 1.68
N MET A 204 -10.40 -2.92 2.95
CA MET A 204 -9.11 -2.34 3.38
C MET A 204 -7.94 -3.26 3.04
N SER A 205 -8.09 -4.59 3.20
CA SER A 205 -7.09 -5.59 2.83
C SER A 205 -6.73 -5.52 1.33
N ILE A 206 -7.71 -5.29 0.47
CA ILE A 206 -7.53 -5.10 -0.97
C ILE A 206 -6.75 -3.80 -1.24
N ILE A 207 -7.12 -2.70 -0.57
CA ILE A 207 -6.43 -1.41 -0.72
C ILE A 207 -4.97 -1.50 -0.26
N THR A 208 -4.69 -2.15 0.87
CA THR A 208 -3.32 -2.29 1.37
C THR A 208 -2.50 -3.28 0.56
N ALA A 209 -3.14 -4.30 -0.05
CA ALA A 209 -2.47 -5.20 -0.98
C ALA A 209 -1.97 -4.44 -2.21
N PHE A 210 -2.68 -3.41 -2.68
CA PHE A 210 -2.17 -2.55 -3.75
C PHE A 210 -0.87 -1.83 -3.37
N LEU A 211 -0.62 -1.53 -2.08
CA LEU A 211 0.64 -0.94 -1.65
C LEU A 211 1.83 -1.91 -1.84
N SER A 212 1.60 -3.23 -1.83
CA SER A 212 2.66 -4.23 -2.06
C SER A 212 3.30 -4.14 -3.45
N LEU A 213 2.64 -3.48 -4.40
CA LEU A 213 3.17 -3.23 -5.74
C LEU A 213 4.44 -2.34 -5.73
N HIS A 214 4.66 -1.59 -4.65
CA HIS A 214 5.88 -0.80 -4.46
C HIS A 214 7.13 -1.68 -4.40
N LEU A 215 7.02 -2.97 -4.07
CA LEU A 215 8.13 -3.93 -4.20
C LEU A 215 8.62 -4.05 -5.65
N HIS A 216 7.70 -4.20 -6.59
CA HIS A 216 8.05 -4.25 -8.00
C HIS A 216 8.66 -2.92 -8.47
N LYS A 217 8.09 -1.80 -8.03
CA LYS A 217 8.63 -0.46 -8.34
C LYS A 217 10.05 -0.30 -7.81
N TYR A 218 10.34 -0.74 -6.58
CA TYR A 218 11.69 -0.76 -6.02
C TYR A 218 12.67 -1.57 -6.87
N LEU A 219 12.31 -2.81 -7.24
CA LEU A 219 13.17 -3.66 -8.07
C LEU A 219 13.41 -3.03 -9.45
N PHE A 220 12.39 -2.40 -10.03
CA PHE A 220 12.49 -1.73 -11.31
C PHE A 220 13.42 -0.51 -11.26
N ILE A 221 13.29 0.36 -10.24
CA ILE A 221 14.16 1.53 -10.05
C ILE A 221 15.60 1.06 -9.84
N ARG A 222 15.82 0.04 -9.00
CA ARG A 222 17.16 -0.51 -8.72
C ARG A 222 17.84 -1.04 -9.99
N LYS A 223 17.10 -1.69 -10.89
CA LYS A 223 17.64 -2.17 -12.18
C LYS A 223 17.96 -1.04 -13.17
N ASN A 224 17.23 0.08 -13.10
CA ASN A 224 17.33 1.19 -14.06
C ASN A 224 17.93 2.47 -13.43
N MET A 225 18.82 2.33 -12.45
CA MET A 225 19.37 3.47 -11.68
C MET A 225 20.07 4.53 -12.53
N LYS A 226 20.73 4.14 -13.63
CA LYS A 226 21.41 5.10 -14.53
C LYS A 226 20.40 6.08 -15.14
N THR A 227 19.34 5.55 -15.76
CA THR A 227 18.23 6.33 -16.31
C THR A 227 17.53 7.17 -15.25
N VAL A 228 17.37 6.65 -14.04
CA VAL A 228 16.74 7.39 -12.94
C VAL A 228 17.58 8.59 -12.53
N ARG A 229 18.92 8.45 -12.47
CA ARG A 229 19.83 9.57 -12.16
C ARG A 229 19.92 10.60 -13.28
N GLU A 230 19.79 10.19 -14.53
CA GLU A 230 19.70 11.12 -15.67
C GLU A 230 18.42 11.96 -15.62
N LEU A 231 17.29 11.37 -15.21
CA LEU A 231 16.00 12.08 -15.06
C LEU A 231 15.91 12.88 -13.75
N TYR A 232 16.50 12.35 -12.68
CA TYR A 232 16.46 12.91 -11.33
C TYR A 232 17.86 12.86 -10.69
N PRO A 233 18.75 13.82 -11.01
CA PRO A 233 20.14 13.82 -10.51
C PRO A 233 20.24 13.84 -8.98
N TRP A 234 19.24 14.43 -8.32
CA TRP A 234 19.13 14.52 -6.87
C TRP A 234 18.62 13.24 -6.17
N PHE A 235 18.23 12.21 -6.93
CA PHE A 235 17.56 11.02 -6.37
C PHE A 235 18.50 10.22 -5.45
N GLY A 236 18.05 10.00 -4.21
CA GLY A 236 18.82 9.30 -3.18
C GLY A 236 19.94 10.12 -2.53
N LEU A 237 20.12 11.40 -2.89
CA LEU A 237 21.07 12.29 -2.22
C LEU A 237 20.49 12.87 -0.94
N ALA A 238 21.35 13.12 0.06
CA ALA A 238 20.94 13.80 1.28
C ALA A 238 20.54 15.25 0.99
N LYS A 239 19.70 15.83 1.84
CA LYS A 239 19.14 17.18 1.64
C LYS A 239 20.21 18.26 1.42
N LYS A 240 21.37 18.13 2.07
CA LYS A 240 22.50 19.04 1.94
C LYS A 240 23.15 18.97 0.54
N ASP A 241 23.30 17.76 0.00
CA ASP A 241 23.99 17.51 -1.26
C ASP A 241 23.09 17.87 -2.46
N ARG A 242 21.76 17.86 -2.28
CA ARG A 242 20.79 18.31 -3.30
C ARG A 242 20.83 19.82 -3.58
N LYS A 243 21.33 20.64 -2.64
CA LYS A 243 21.44 22.09 -2.84
C LYS A 243 22.69 22.50 -3.61
N ALA A 244 23.63 21.56 -3.78
CA ALA A 244 24.91 21.78 -4.46
C ALA A 244 24.88 21.38 -5.95
N ILE A 245 23.74 20.85 -6.43
CA ILE A 245 23.44 20.48 -7.81
C ILE A 245 22.40 21.48 -8.33
#